data_AF-V8N282-F1
#
_entry.id   AF-V8N282-F1
#
_cell.length_a   1.000
_cell.length_b   1.000
_cell.length_c   1.000
_cell.angle_alpha   90.00
_cell.angle_beta   90.00
_cell.angle_gamma   90.00
#
_symmetry.space_group_name_H-M   'P 1'
#
loop_
_entity.id
_entity.type
_entity.pdbx_description
1 polymer ?
#
loop_
_entity_poly.entity_id
_entity_poly.type
_entity_poly.pdbx_seq_one_letter_code
_entity_poly.pdbx_strand_id
1 'polypeptide(L)' 'ELGIKHPLHRKKLVLAVKAINTKQDDKSAELDHIWVTRWLDDIGLPQYKDQFHESRVDGRMLQYLTV' A
#
# COMPACT_ATOMS: atom_id res chain seq x y z
N GLU A 1 1.82 -22.58 1.42
CA GLU A 1 1.81 -21.13 1.73
C GLU A 1 2.11 -20.33 0.46
N LEU A 2 1.65 -19.07 0.34
CA LEU A 2 1.68 -18.26 -0.90
C LEU A 2 3.08 -17.78 -1.37
N GLY A 3 4.18 -18.20 -0.73
CA GLY A 3 5.54 -17.87 -1.18
C GLY A 3 5.94 -16.37 -1.10
N ILE A 4 5.15 -15.53 -0.42
CA ILE A 4 5.40 -14.08 -0.33
C ILE A 4 6.58 -13.79 0.60
N LYS A 5 7.71 -13.36 0.02
CA LYS A 5 8.94 -13.01 0.76
C LYS A 5 8.99 -11.55 1.21
N HIS A 6 8.47 -10.63 0.40
CA HIS A 6 8.56 -9.20 0.70
C HIS A 6 7.60 -8.82 1.86
N PRO A 7 8.09 -8.22 2.97
CA PRO A 7 7.26 -7.91 4.13
C PRO A 7 6.07 -6.99 3.81
N LEU A 8 6.28 -6.01 2.92
CA LEU A 8 5.21 -5.08 2.54
C LEU A 8 4.14 -5.73 1.64
N HIS A 9 4.50 -6.73 0.81
CA HIS A 9 3.49 -7.49 0.05
C HIS A 9 2.62 -8.33 0.98
N ARG A 10 3.23 -8.92 2.02
CA ARG A 10 2.50 -9.64 3.06
C ARG A 10 1.57 -8.69 3.82
N LYS A 11 2.05 -7.50 4.19
CA LYS A 11 1.24 -6.48 4.87
C LYS A 11 0.06 -6.03 4.02
N LYS A 12 0.28 -5.76 2.72
CA LYS A 12 -0.80 -5.44 1.75
C LYS A 12 -1.90 -6.49 1.78
N LEU A 13 -1.52 -7.77 1.67
CA LEU A 13 -2.47 -8.88 1.67
C LEU A 13 -3.23 -8.98 3.00
N VAL A 14 -2.53 -8.88 4.13
CA VAL A 14 -3.15 -8.90 5.47
C VAL A 14 -4.16 -7.77 5.63
N LEU A 15 -3.82 -6.55 5.20
CA LEU A 15 -4.74 -5.41 5.25
C LEU A 15 -5.93 -5.58 4.30
N ALA A 16 -5.72 -6.17 3.11
CA ALA A 16 -6.78 -6.49 2.17
C ALA A 16 -7.79 -7.49 2.76
N VAL A 17 -7.29 -8.60 3.28
CA VAL A 17 -8.11 -9.65 3.91
C VAL A 17 -8.83 -9.11 5.14
N LYS A 18 -8.15 -8.33 5.99
CA LYS A 18 -8.77 -7.72 7.17
C LYS A 18 -9.98 -6.86 6.78
N ALA A 19 -9.82 -5.96 5.81
CA ALA A 19 -10.91 -5.07 5.38
C ALA A 19 -12.11 -5.83 4.80
N ILE A 20 -11.86 -6.90 4.02
CA ILE A 20 -12.93 -7.77 3.51
C ILE A 20 -13.69 -8.42 4.68
N ASN A 21 -12.96 -8.97 5.65
CA ASN A 21 -13.56 -9.66 6.80
C ASN A 21 -14.33 -8.70 7.72
N THR A 22 -13.87 -7.45 7.85
CA THR A 22 -14.55 -6.42 8.66
C THR A 22 -15.58 -5.62 7.87
N LYS A 23 -15.77 -5.88 6.57
CA LYS A 23 -16.60 -5.09 5.65
C LYS A 23 -16.28 -3.59 5.73
N GLN A 24 -15.01 -3.28 5.89
CA GLN A 24 -14.53 -1.92 6.05
C GLN A 24 -14.35 -1.28 4.68
N ASP A 25 -15.16 -0.26 4.41
CA ASP A 25 -15.10 0.53 3.18
C ASP A 25 -14.35 1.84 3.45
N ASP A 26 -13.03 1.78 3.30
CA ASP A 26 -12.16 2.95 3.48
C ASP A 26 -11.90 3.61 2.12
N LYS A 27 -12.09 4.93 2.01
CA LYS A 27 -11.70 5.71 0.81
C LYS A 27 -10.23 5.53 0.43
N SER A 28 -9.36 5.24 1.41
CA SER A 28 -7.95 4.97 1.18
C SER A 28 -7.71 3.72 0.34
N ALA A 29 -8.67 2.78 0.29
CA ALA A 29 -8.62 1.58 -0.54
C ALA A 29 -8.84 1.85 -2.03
N GLU A 30 -9.44 2.99 -2.38
CA GLU A 30 -9.62 3.41 -3.79
C GLU A 30 -8.31 3.90 -4.42
N LEU A 31 -7.31 4.21 -3.60
CA LEU A 31 -6.02 4.72 -4.03
C LEU A 31 -5.05 3.56 -4.23
N ASP A 32 -4.90 3.10 -5.48
CA ASP A 32 -3.95 2.03 -5.79
C ASP A 32 -2.48 2.48 -5.67
N HIS A 33 -1.57 1.51 -5.78
CA HIS A 33 -0.14 1.78 -5.70
C HIS A 33 0.42 2.65 -6.84
N ILE A 34 -0.26 2.75 -7.98
CA ILE A 34 0.14 3.62 -9.09
C ILE A 34 -0.20 5.06 -8.72
N TRP A 35 -1.40 5.28 -8.19
CA TRP A 35 -1.82 6.57 -7.65
C TRP A 35 -0.85 7.03 -6.56
N VAL A 36 -0.52 6.17 -5.59
CA VAL A 36 0.44 6.49 -4.53
C VAL A 36 1.82 6.84 -5.10
N THR A 37 2.29 6.11 -6.11
CA THR A 37 3.59 6.40 -6.74
C THR A 37 3.60 7.77 -7.43
N ARG A 38 2.48 8.21 -8.02
CA ARG A 38 2.34 9.56 -8.60
C ARG A 38 2.25 10.63 -7.52
N TRP A 39 1.48 10.36 -6.47
CA TRP A 39 1.33 11.25 -5.33
C TRP A 39 2.66 11.59 -4.63
N LEU A 40 3.66 10.72 -4.71
CA LEU A 40 5.02 11.02 -4.23
C LEU A 40 5.64 12.24 -4.91
N ASP A 41 5.34 12.54 -6.18
CA ASP A 41 5.78 13.79 -6.82
C ASP A 41 5.11 15.00 -6.17
N ASP A 42 3.81 14.91 -5.95
CA ASP A 42 2.98 16.00 -5.42
C ASP A 42 3.44 16.45 -4.02
N ILE A 43 3.98 15.51 -3.23
CA ILE A 43 4.51 15.78 -1.88
C ILE A 43 6.04 15.99 -1.85
N GLY A 44 6.70 16.03 -3.01
CA GLY A 44 8.15 16.29 -3.09
C GLY A 44 9.03 15.14 -2.62
N LEU A 45 8.55 13.89 -2.74
CA LEU A 45 9.26 12.65 -2.36
C LEU A 45 9.51 11.69 -3.55
N PRO A 46 9.91 12.15 -4.75
CA PRO A 46 10.06 11.29 -5.92
C PRO A 46 11.12 10.20 -5.78
N GLN A 47 12.11 10.38 -4.90
CA GLN A 47 13.20 9.44 -4.66
C GLN A 47 12.73 8.08 -4.11
N TYR A 48 11.52 7.99 -3.55
CA TYR A 48 10.98 6.74 -3.01
C TYR A 48 10.08 5.98 -4.00
N LYS A 49 9.89 6.49 -5.22
CA LYS A 49 8.96 5.91 -6.21
C LYS A 49 9.22 4.45 -6.50
N ASP A 50 10.47 4.09 -6.82
CA ASP A 50 10.82 2.72 -7.16
C ASP A 50 10.53 1.78 -5.99
N GLN A 51 10.93 2.18 -4.78
CA GLN A 51 10.68 1.40 -3.57
C GLN A 51 9.18 1.22 -3.29
N PHE A 52 8.37 2.28 -3.41
CA PHE A 52 6.91 2.22 -3.19
C PHE A 52 6.21 1.40 -4.26
N HIS A 53 6.63 1.54 -5.52
CA HIS A 53 6.10 0.80 -6.65
C HIS A 53 6.41 -0.70 -6.53
N GLU A 54 7.67 -1.06 -6.31
CA GLU A 54 8.11 -2.45 -6.10
C GLU A 54 7.41 -3.09 -4.90
N SER A 55 7.26 -2.34 -3.81
CA SER A 55 6.57 -2.77 -2.59
C SER A 55 5.05 -2.78 -2.68
N ARG A 56 4.49 -2.30 -3.81
CA ARG A 56 3.04 -2.20 -4.08
C ARG A 56 2.27 -1.40 -3.00
N VAL A 57 2.88 -0.34 -2.47
CA VAL A 57 2.28 0.51 -1.43
C VAL A 57 1.05 1.24 -1.97
N ASP A 58 -0.15 0.91 -1.48
CA ASP A 58 -1.41 1.57 -1.81
C ASP A 58 -1.88 2.50 -0.68
N GLY A 59 -3.00 3.21 -0.87
CA GLY A 59 -3.51 4.17 0.10
C GLY A 59 -3.89 3.53 1.44
N ARG A 60 -4.39 2.29 1.42
CA ARG A 60 -4.61 1.54 2.66
C ARG A 60 -3.31 1.27 3.38
N MET A 61 -2.26 0.87 2.67
CA MET A 61 -0.94 0.68 3.29
C MET A 61 -0.40 1.97 3.91
N LEU A 62 -0.57 3.12 3.26
CA LEU A 62 -0.14 4.43 3.78
C LEU A 62 -0.69 4.71 5.18
N GLN A 63 -1.98 4.43 5.41
CA GLN A 63 -2.64 4.66 6.71
C GLN A 63 -2.04 3.82 7.86
N TYR A 64 -1.39 2.71 7.52
CA TYR A 64 -0.79 1.78 8.47
C TYR A 64 0.73 1.69 8.31
N LEU A 65 1.38 2.59 7.57
CA LEU A 65 2.84 2.64 7.53
C LEU A 65 3.34 3.04 8.92
N THR A 66 4.20 2.21 9.49
CA THR A 66 4.91 2.49 10.73
C THR A 66 6.34 2.81 10.37
N VAL A 67 6.96 3.69 11.15
CA VAL A 67 8.42 3.91 11.14
C VAL A 67 9.17 2.63 11.54
#